data_AF-A0A671RIZ4-F1
#
_entry.id   AF-A0A671RIZ4-F1
#
_cell.length_a   1.000
_cell.length_b   1.000
_cell.length_c   1.000
_cell.angle_alpha   90.00
_cell.angle_beta   90.00
_cell.angle_gamma   90.00
#
_symmetry.space_group_name_H-M   'P 1'
#
loop_
_entity.id
_entity.type
_entity.pdbx_description
1 polymer ?
#
loop_
_entity_poly.entity_id
_entity_poly.type
_entity_poly.pdbx_seq_one_letter_code
_entity_poly.pdbx_strand_id
1 'polypeptide(L)'
;YWQHYQQAMSWHQRHKRALYSMYPSAIQQYSGWHADESWRSGHRDRMTCREEERENEATDSDSETEEERSDESQIECDVSNMDISEELRQYFAQTERHRQELKKQQQMEAEQQDSYVLADQDLHRIYWRSSLPPSERPGERRTAEMKKLYGKDAAKIQGMEAAMQLTFDRSCDKTK
;
A
#
# COMPACT_ATOMS: atom_id res chain seq x y z
N TYR A 1 6.47 -19.73 1.15
CA TYR A 1 6.67 -19.03 -0.14
C TYR A 1 5.36 -18.45 -0.71
N TRP A 2 4.23 -19.16 -0.67
CA TRP A 2 2.97 -18.68 -1.28
C TRP A 2 2.07 -17.79 -0.39
N GLN A 3 2.35 -17.65 0.91
CA GLN A 3 1.51 -16.89 1.83
C GLN A 3 1.43 -15.39 1.50
N HIS A 4 2.49 -14.82 0.93
CA HIS A 4 2.53 -13.39 0.54
C HIS A 4 2.11 -13.16 -0.92
N TYR A 5 1.90 -14.22 -1.70
CA TYR A 5 1.53 -14.08 -3.12
C TYR A 5 0.18 -13.40 -3.27
N GLN A 6 -0.81 -13.82 -2.48
CA GLN A 6 -2.15 -13.24 -2.52
C GLN A 6 -2.14 -11.76 -2.07
N GLN A 7 -1.32 -11.44 -1.06
CA GLN A 7 -1.14 -10.05 -0.60
C GLN A 7 -0.52 -9.17 -1.70
N ALA A 8 0.57 -9.62 -2.31
CA ALA A 8 1.24 -8.91 -3.41
C ALA A 8 0.33 -8.74 -4.64
N MET A 9 -0.41 -9.78 -5.02
CA MET A 9 -1.35 -9.72 -6.13
C MET A 9 -2.53 -8.79 -5.83
N SER A 10 -3.04 -8.79 -4.61
CA SER A 10 -4.12 -7.87 -4.21
C SER A 10 -3.67 -6.40 -4.21
N TRP A 11 -2.42 -6.13 -3.87
CA TRP A 11 -1.82 -4.79 -3.94
C TRP A 11 -1.67 -4.36 -5.41
N HIS A 12 -1.10 -5.22 -6.24
CA HIS A 12 -0.92 -4.97 -7.68
C HIS A 12 -2.23 -4.67 -8.41
N GLN A 13 -3.27 -5.46 -8.12
CA GLN A 13 -4.60 -5.26 -8.70
C GLN A 13 -5.22 -3.93 -8.28
N ARG A 14 -5.11 -3.56 -7.00
CA ARG A 14 -5.59 -2.27 -6.48
C ARG A 14 -4.85 -1.10 -7.12
N HIS A 15 -3.52 -1.20 -7.22
CA HIS A 15 -2.68 -0.18 -7.81
C HIS A 15 -2.98 0.00 -9.31
N LYS A 16 -3.11 -1.10 -10.07
CA LYS A 16 -3.56 -1.05 -11.47
C LYS A 16 -4.90 -0.33 -11.59
N ARG A 17 -5.92 -0.74 -10.83
CA ARG A 17 -7.25 -0.09 -10.87
C ARG A 17 -7.18 1.41 -10.57
N ALA A 18 -6.36 1.83 -9.61
CA ALA A 18 -6.15 3.24 -9.31
C ALA A 18 -5.51 4.00 -10.48
N LEU A 19 -4.47 3.45 -11.12
CA LEU A 19 -3.86 4.03 -12.33
C LEU A 19 -4.86 4.15 -13.49
N TYR A 20 -5.64 3.10 -13.74
CA TYR A 20 -6.68 3.10 -14.77
C TYR A 20 -7.80 4.12 -14.48
N SER A 21 -8.15 4.32 -13.20
CA SER A 21 -9.16 5.29 -12.79
C SER A 21 -8.67 6.75 -12.84
N MET A 22 -7.40 6.99 -12.56
CA MET A 22 -6.82 8.34 -12.47
C MET A 22 -6.44 8.89 -13.85
N TYR A 23 -6.05 8.02 -14.78
CA TYR A 23 -5.63 8.42 -16.11
C TYR A 23 -6.13 7.44 -17.19
N PRO A 24 -7.35 7.63 -17.72
CA PRO A 24 -7.85 6.83 -18.84
C PRO A 24 -6.97 6.92 -20.10
N SER A 25 -6.17 7.99 -20.20
CA SER A 25 -5.35 8.32 -21.38
C SER A 25 -3.83 8.07 -21.21
N ALA A 26 -3.32 7.85 -19.99
CA ALA A 26 -1.87 7.73 -19.76
C ALA A 26 -1.29 6.37 -20.20
N ILE A 27 -2.13 5.40 -20.54
CA ILE A 27 -1.71 4.03 -20.83
C ILE A 27 -1.18 3.87 -22.26
N GLN A 28 -1.42 4.85 -23.13
CA GLN A 28 -0.75 4.89 -24.44
C GLN A 28 0.68 5.44 -24.38
N GLN A 29 1.05 6.21 -23.35
CA GLN A 29 2.39 6.82 -23.27
C GLN A 29 3.38 6.04 -22.40
N TYR A 30 2.91 5.15 -21.51
CA TYR A 30 3.80 4.39 -20.63
C TYR A 30 4.43 3.13 -21.29
N SER A 31 4.01 2.76 -22.50
CA SER A 31 4.62 1.68 -23.29
C SER A 31 5.94 2.09 -23.99
N GLY A 32 6.36 3.36 -23.90
CA GLY A 32 7.55 3.89 -24.56
C GLY A 32 8.89 3.68 -23.82
N TRP A 33 8.88 3.17 -22.58
CA TRP A 33 10.09 3.00 -21.77
C TRP A 33 10.73 1.60 -21.86
N HIS A 34 10.19 0.71 -22.69
CA HIS A 34 10.79 -0.58 -23.03
C HIS A 34 11.00 -0.71 -24.56
N ALA A 35 11.54 0.35 -25.18
CA ALA A 35 11.85 0.34 -26.61
C ALA A 35 13.23 0.94 -26.89
N ASP A 36 14.26 0.48 -26.18
CA ASP A 36 15.61 0.49 -26.72
C ASP A 36 16.43 -0.66 -26.14
N GLU A 37 16.39 -1.79 -26.84
CA GLU A 37 17.48 -2.79 -26.84
C GLU A 37 17.28 -3.72 -28.05
N SER A 38 17.38 -3.13 -29.24
CA SER A 38 17.53 -3.90 -30.47
C SER A 38 18.99 -4.27 -30.67
N TRP A 39 19.49 -5.39 -30.11
CA TRP A 39 20.53 -6.23 -30.73
C TRP A 39 20.57 -7.62 -30.08
N ARG A 40 19.85 -8.60 -30.63
CA ARG A 40 20.35 -9.95 -30.99
C ARG A 40 19.21 -10.86 -31.51
N SER A 41 19.19 -10.93 -32.83
CA SER A 41 18.82 -12.07 -33.69
C SER A 41 18.46 -13.40 -33.01
N GLY A 42 17.31 -13.96 -33.40
CA GLY A 42 17.28 -15.34 -33.90
C GLY A 42 16.31 -16.33 -33.24
N HIS A 43 15.32 -16.76 -34.04
CA HIS A 43 14.65 -18.07 -34.06
C HIS A 43 13.38 -18.35 -33.21
N ARG A 44 12.27 -18.53 -33.96
CA ARG A 44 11.24 -19.60 -33.92
C ARG A 44 10.51 -19.89 -32.59
N ASP A 45 9.23 -20.22 -32.50
CA ASP A 45 8.13 -20.59 -33.41
C ASP A 45 6.85 -20.32 -32.57
N ARG A 46 5.85 -19.59 -33.05
CA ARG A 46 4.61 -20.10 -33.66
C ARG A 46 4.03 -21.37 -32.97
N MET A 47 3.00 -21.20 -32.15
CA MET A 47 1.81 -22.07 -32.15
C MET A 47 0.65 -21.43 -31.37
N THR A 48 -0.53 -21.54 -31.97
CA THR A 48 -1.83 -20.99 -31.59
C THR A 48 -2.75 -22.11 -31.08
N CYS A 49 -3.74 -21.73 -30.26
CA CYS A 49 -4.97 -22.48 -29.89
C CYS A 49 -4.74 -23.64 -28.89
N ARG A 50 -5.62 -23.95 -27.94
CA ARG A 50 -7.09 -24.01 -28.00
C ARG A 50 -7.66 -24.25 -26.58
N GLU A 51 -8.72 -23.53 -26.23
CA GLU A 51 -9.64 -23.77 -25.11
C GLU A 51 -10.31 -25.15 -25.23
N GLU A 52 -10.52 -25.89 -24.13
CA GLU A 52 -11.76 -26.67 -23.93
C GLU A 52 -12.08 -26.77 -22.43
N GLU A 53 -13.15 -26.10 -22.04
CA GLU A 53 -13.96 -26.33 -20.84
C GLU A 53 -14.65 -27.70 -20.95
N ARG A 54 -14.72 -28.48 -19.86
CA ARG A 54 -15.85 -29.39 -19.58
C ARG A 54 -16.06 -29.53 -18.07
N GLU A 55 -17.28 -29.20 -17.65
CA GLU A 55 -17.82 -29.35 -16.30
C GLU A 55 -18.36 -30.78 -16.04
N ASN A 56 -18.55 -31.07 -14.74
CA ASN A 56 -19.52 -31.99 -14.11
C ASN A 56 -19.27 -33.51 -14.17
N GLU A 57 -19.13 -34.18 -13.02
CA GLU A 57 -20.25 -34.85 -12.29
C GLU A 57 -19.75 -35.55 -11.02
N ALA A 58 -20.62 -35.58 -10.00
CA ALA A 58 -20.39 -36.23 -8.71
C ALA A 58 -20.83 -37.69 -8.74
N THR A 59 -20.07 -38.58 -8.13
CA THR A 59 -20.57 -39.89 -7.66
C THR A 59 -19.88 -40.29 -6.36
N ASP A 60 -20.71 -40.32 -5.33
CA ASP A 60 -20.59 -41.01 -4.05
C ASP A 60 -20.39 -42.52 -4.27
N SER A 61 -19.41 -43.13 -3.59
CA SER A 61 -19.33 -44.59 -3.42
C SER A 61 -18.47 -44.92 -2.21
N ASP A 62 -19.18 -45.22 -1.13
CA ASP A 62 -18.77 -45.93 0.08
C ASP A 62 -17.99 -47.22 -0.22
N SER A 63 -16.94 -47.50 0.55
CA SER A 63 -16.19 -48.78 0.56
C SER A 63 -15.24 -48.84 1.76
N GLU A 64 -15.81 -49.26 2.89
CA GLU A 64 -15.29 -50.28 3.81
C GLU A 64 -13.80 -50.28 4.20
N THR A 65 -13.58 -49.92 5.48
CA THR A 65 -12.77 -50.66 6.48
C THR A 65 -11.71 -51.64 6.01
N GLU A 66 -10.44 -51.26 6.19
CA GLU A 66 -9.37 -52.14 6.67
C GLU A 66 -8.51 -51.28 7.61
N GLU A 67 -8.80 -51.35 8.92
CA GLU A 67 -7.93 -50.82 9.96
C GLU A 67 -6.70 -51.73 10.05
N GLU A 68 -5.65 -51.43 9.28
CA GLU A 68 -4.34 -52.02 9.53
C GLU A 68 -3.80 -51.45 10.84
N ARG A 69 -4.01 -52.25 11.89
CA ARG A 69 -3.47 -52.14 13.24
C ARG A 69 -1.96 -51.91 13.17
N SER A 70 -1.54 -50.66 13.18
CA SER A 70 -0.15 -50.24 13.28
C SER A 70 0.37 -50.67 14.66
N ASP A 71 1.13 -51.76 14.71
CA ASP A 71 1.83 -52.22 15.92
C ASP A 71 2.64 -51.06 16.51
N GLU A 72 2.16 -50.55 17.65
CA GLU A 72 2.90 -49.65 18.53
C GLU A 72 4.02 -50.44 19.22
N SER A 73 5.05 -50.79 18.45
CA SER A 73 6.32 -51.19 19.03
C SER A 73 6.83 -50.01 19.86
N GLN A 74 6.60 -50.06 21.17
CA GLN A 74 7.16 -49.13 22.14
C GLN A 74 8.68 -49.35 22.15
N ILE A 75 9.38 -48.68 21.23
CA ILE A 75 10.83 -48.68 21.16
C ILE A 75 11.31 -47.84 22.35
N GLU A 76 11.78 -48.52 23.38
CA GLU A 76 12.44 -47.89 24.52
C GLU A 76 13.77 -47.31 24.03
N CYS A 77 13.76 -46.02 23.69
CA CYS A 77 14.94 -45.30 23.22
C CYS A 77 15.92 -45.11 24.37
N ASP A 78 16.90 -46.02 24.50
CA ASP A 78 17.97 -45.91 25.48
C ASP A 78 18.86 -44.69 25.19
N VAL A 79 18.69 -43.64 26.00
CA VAL A 79 19.42 -42.36 25.89
C VAL A 79 20.82 -42.46 26.51
N SER A 80 21.14 -43.58 27.19
CA SER A 80 22.42 -43.76 27.90
C SER A 80 23.65 -43.75 26.98
N ASN A 81 23.48 -43.98 25.68
CA ASN A 81 24.58 -44.14 24.73
C ASN A 81 24.58 -43.08 23.61
N MET A 82 23.85 -41.98 23.79
CA MET A 82 23.69 -40.94 22.77
C MET A 82 24.64 -39.77 23.02
N ASP A 83 25.92 -39.97 22.70
CA ASP A 83 26.89 -38.88 22.71
C ASP A 83 26.61 -37.91 21.54
N ILE A 84 26.31 -36.66 21.87
CA ILE A 84 26.17 -35.61 20.87
C ILE A 84 27.55 -35.30 20.30
N SER A 85 27.72 -35.43 18.98
CA SER A 85 28.98 -35.07 18.34
C SER A 85 29.37 -33.62 18.64
N GLU A 86 30.67 -33.36 18.78
CA GLU A 86 31.18 -32.03 19.09
C GLU A 86 30.75 -31.00 18.03
N GLU A 87 30.65 -31.41 16.77
CA GLU A 87 30.14 -30.61 15.66
C GLU A 87 28.68 -30.20 15.86
N LEU A 88 27.83 -31.13 16.29
CA LEU A 88 26.42 -30.85 16.53
C LEU A 88 26.22 -29.93 17.73
N ARG A 89 27.07 -30.05 18.76
CA ARG A 89 27.13 -29.11 19.89
C ARG A 89 27.50 -27.69 19.42
N GLN A 90 28.44 -27.57 18.49
CA GLN A 90 28.81 -26.29 17.89
C GLN A 90 27.66 -25.70 17.05
N TYR A 91 26.96 -26.53 16.27
CA TYR A 91 25.80 -26.10 15.49
C TYR A 91 24.67 -25.55 16.37
N PHE A 92 24.35 -26.21 17.48
CA PHE A 92 23.38 -25.67 18.44
C PHE A 92 23.83 -24.33 19.02
N ALA A 93 25.12 -24.19 19.36
CA ALA A 93 25.67 -22.92 19.85
C ALA A 93 25.61 -21.79 18.81
N GLN A 94 25.71 -22.11 17.51
CA GLN A 94 25.53 -21.13 16.43
C GLN A 94 24.05 -20.79 16.21
N THR A 95 23.18 -21.80 16.23
CA THR A 95 21.73 -21.63 16.05
C THR A 95 21.13 -20.77 17.17
N GLU A 96 21.54 -21.00 18.42
CA GLU A 96 21.12 -20.18 19.56
C GLU A 96 21.62 -18.74 19.45
N ARG A 97 22.86 -18.53 19.00
CA ARG A 97 23.38 -17.17 18.73
C ARG A 97 22.54 -16.43 17.68
N HIS A 98 22.22 -17.08 16.57
CA HIS A 98 21.39 -16.49 15.51
C HIS A 98 19.98 -16.18 16.03
N ARG A 99 19.35 -17.09 16.78
CA ARG A 99 18.03 -16.85 17.39
C ARG A 99 18.03 -15.64 18.32
N GLN A 100 19.07 -15.51 19.15
CA GLN A 100 19.23 -14.37 20.05
C GLN A 100 19.44 -13.05 19.27
N GLU A 101 20.20 -13.08 18.18
CA GLU A 101 20.43 -11.91 17.33
C GLU A 101 19.15 -11.46 16.62
N LEU A 102 18.39 -12.38 16.01
CA LEU A 102 17.09 -12.07 15.39
C LEU A 102 16.11 -11.51 16.42
N LYS A 103 16.06 -12.09 17.63
CA LYS A 103 15.18 -11.59 18.69
C LYS A 103 15.53 -10.16 19.11
N LYS A 104 16.83 -9.81 19.17
CA LYS A 104 17.27 -8.44 19.43
C LYS A 104 16.89 -7.49 18.29
N GLN A 105 17.08 -7.91 17.04
CA GLN A 105 16.68 -7.10 15.87
C GLN A 105 15.17 -6.82 15.86
N GLN A 106 14.35 -7.83 16.15
CA GLN A 106 12.88 -7.65 16.24
C GLN A 106 12.48 -6.67 17.34
N GLN A 107 13.14 -6.69 18.49
CA GLN A 107 12.88 -5.72 19.57
C GLN A 107 13.23 -4.30 19.13
N MET A 108 14.42 -4.12 18.53
CA MET A 108 14.86 -2.83 18.00
C MET A 108 13.96 -2.32 16.87
N GLU A 109 13.45 -3.22 16.02
CA GLU A 109 12.53 -2.88 14.93
C GLU A 109 11.14 -2.51 15.47
N ALA A 110 10.62 -3.22 16.47
CA ALA A 110 9.35 -2.88 17.12
C ALA A 110 9.42 -1.50 17.79
N GLU A 111 10.51 -1.20 18.52
CA GLU A 111 10.74 0.12 19.10
C GLU A 111 10.86 1.22 18.04
N GLN A 112 11.46 0.92 16.89
CA GLN A 112 11.52 1.85 15.76
C GLN A 112 10.18 2.02 15.04
N GLN A 113 9.39 0.95 14.92
CA GLN A 113 8.07 0.97 14.32
C GLN A 113 7.08 1.82 15.13
N ASP A 114 7.22 1.88 16.47
CA ASP A 114 6.42 2.78 17.31
C ASP A 114 6.64 4.28 16.98
N SER A 115 7.84 4.64 16.50
CA SER A 115 8.17 6.01 16.05
C SER A 115 7.89 6.23 14.56
N TYR A 116 7.79 5.15 13.78
CA TYR A 116 7.67 5.21 12.32
C TYR A 116 6.21 5.38 11.89
N VAL A 117 5.86 6.58 11.43
CA VAL A 117 4.56 6.86 10.81
C VAL A 117 4.61 6.44 9.34
N LEU A 118 3.69 5.55 8.93
CA LEU A 118 3.55 5.14 7.54
C LEU A 118 3.26 6.36 6.65
N ALA A 119 4.06 6.54 5.58
CA ALA A 119 3.92 7.65 4.63
C ALA A 119 2.54 7.70 3.93
N ASP A 120 1.83 6.56 3.90
CA ASP A 120 0.51 6.42 3.30
C ASP A 120 -0.63 6.79 4.28
N GLN A 121 -0.32 7.08 5.55
CA GLN A 121 -1.25 7.77 6.42
C GLN A 121 -1.25 9.24 6.01
N ASP A 122 -2.03 9.52 4.97
CA ASP A 122 -2.37 10.87 4.54
C ASP A 122 -2.82 11.65 5.78
N LEU A 123 -1.96 12.56 6.27
CA LEU A 123 -2.19 13.42 7.44
C LEU A 123 -3.48 14.26 7.28
N HIS A 124 -4.04 14.27 6.07
CA HIS A 124 -5.29 14.93 5.71
C HIS A 124 -6.53 14.03 5.77
N ARG A 125 -6.42 12.73 6.05
CA ARG A 125 -7.56 11.82 5.88
C ARG A 125 -8.66 12.02 6.93
N ILE A 126 -8.37 12.49 8.16
CA ILE A 126 -9.39 12.50 9.22
C ILE A 126 -9.39 13.73 10.15
N TYR A 127 -8.30 14.49 10.28
CA TYR A 127 -8.30 15.66 11.17
C TYR A 127 -8.72 16.92 10.40
N TRP A 128 -9.96 17.38 10.63
CA TRP A 128 -10.45 18.76 10.42
C TRP A 128 -11.24 19.17 9.17
N ARG A 129 -11.74 18.27 8.32
CA ARG A 129 -12.91 18.66 7.49
C ARG A 129 -14.15 18.58 8.37
N SER A 130 -14.37 19.63 9.16
CA SER A 130 -15.66 19.87 9.77
C SER A 130 -16.68 19.98 8.64
N SER A 131 -17.69 19.10 8.63
CA SER A 131 -18.85 19.23 7.75
C SER A 131 -19.77 20.38 8.19
N LEU A 132 -19.48 21.01 9.33
CA LEU A 132 -20.21 22.18 9.79
C LEU A 132 -19.78 23.39 8.96
N PRO A 133 -20.73 24.23 8.55
CA PRO A 133 -20.40 25.49 7.90
C PRO A 133 -19.54 26.34 8.85
N PRO A 134 -18.67 27.22 8.31
CA PRO A 134 -17.94 28.18 9.12
C PRO A 134 -18.92 28.91 10.04
N SER A 135 -18.62 28.92 11.35
CA SER A 135 -19.44 29.63 12.35
C SER A 135 -19.45 31.14 12.12
N GLU A 136 -18.44 31.63 11.42
CA GLU A 136 -18.23 33.03 11.08
C GLU A 136 -18.57 33.28 9.62
N ARG A 137 -19.34 34.32 9.34
CA ARG A 137 -19.66 34.67 7.95
C ARG A 137 -18.38 35.19 7.26
N PRO A 138 -18.05 34.67 6.07
CA PRO A 138 -16.90 35.15 5.31
C PRO A 138 -16.96 36.67 5.13
N GLY A 139 -15.91 37.37 5.58
CA GLY A 139 -15.80 38.83 5.49
C GLY A 139 -16.36 39.63 6.68
N GLU A 140 -17.05 39.01 7.64
CA GLU A 140 -17.64 39.72 8.78
C GLU A 140 -16.57 40.41 9.64
N ARG A 141 -15.50 39.69 10.00
CA ARG A 141 -14.33 40.27 10.72
C ARG A 141 -13.75 41.47 10.00
N ARG A 142 -13.52 41.33 8.70
CA ARG A 142 -12.97 42.39 7.87
C ARG A 142 -13.88 43.62 7.90
N THR A 143 -15.19 43.46 7.79
CA THR A 143 -16.12 44.60 7.85
C THR A 143 -16.14 45.26 9.24
N ALA A 144 -16.03 44.48 10.33
CA ALA A 144 -15.94 45.02 11.68
C ALA A 144 -14.63 45.79 11.91
N GLU A 145 -13.51 45.28 11.41
CA GLU A 145 -12.21 45.94 11.45
C GLU A 145 -12.21 47.23 10.60
N MET A 146 -12.80 47.21 9.40
CA MET A 146 -12.97 48.42 8.58
C MET A 146 -13.77 49.50 9.29
N LYS A 147 -14.87 49.13 9.98
CA LYS A 147 -15.65 50.08 10.79
C LYS A 147 -14.84 50.60 11.98
N LYS A 148 -13.97 49.78 12.59
CA LYS A 148 -13.09 50.21 13.69
C LYS A 148 -12.02 51.20 13.22
N LEU A 149 -11.42 50.97 12.05
CA LEU A 149 -10.33 51.80 11.52
C LEU A 149 -10.83 53.09 10.85
N TYR A 150 -11.90 52.99 10.05
CA TYR A 150 -12.36 54.07 9.16
C TYR A 150 -13.73 54.64 9.53
N GLY A 151 -14.42 54.07 10.52
CA GLY A 151 -15.69 54.58 11.02
C GLY A 151 -16.75 54.72 9.93
N LYS A 152 -17.24 55.95 9.73
CA LYS A 152 -18.27 56.29 8.72
C LYS A 152 -17.77 56.13 7.29
N ASP A 153 -16.47 56.28 7.06
CA ASP A 153 -15.86 56.20 5.73
C ASP A 153 -15.50 54.78 5.32
N ALA A 154 -15.73 53.78 6.18
CA ALA A 154 -15.43 52.37 5.92
C ALA A 154 -16.02 51.87 4.59
N ALA A 155 -17.28 52.21 4.31
CA ALA A 155 -17.95 51.81 3.07
C ALA A 155 -17.32 52.48 1.83
N LYS A 156 -16.88 53.74 1.96
CA LYS A 156 -16.22 54.48 0.88
C LYS A 156 -14.86 53.88 0.55
N ILE A 157 -14.05 53.59 1.57
CA ILE A 157 -12.72 52.97 1.40
C ILE A 157 -12.85 51.57 0.78
N GLN A 158 -13.76 50.75 1.31
CA GLN A 158 -14.00 49.41 0.77
C GLN A 158 -14.47 49.46 -0.69
N GLY A 159 -15.33 50.43 -1.05
CA GLY A 159 -15.76 50.65 -2.43
C GLY A 159 -14.62 51.07 -3.36
N MET A 160 -13.74 51.95 -2.90
CA MET A 160 -12.55 52.36 -3.65
C MET A 160 -11.58 51.19 -3.87
N GLU A 161 -11.31 50.40 -2.82
CA GLU A 161 -10.45 49.22 -2.91
C GLU A 161 -11.02 48.19 -3.90
N ALA A 162 -12.32 47.91 -3.84
CA ALA A 162 -12.97 47.01 -4.78
C ALA A 162 -12.89 47.51 -6.23
N ALA A 163 -13.07 48.82 -6.44
CA ALA A 163 -12.92 49.41 -7.78
C ALA A 163 -11.48 49.25 -8.31
N MET A 164 -10.47 49.48 -7.47
CA MET A 164 -9.06 49.26 -7.83
C MET A 164 -8.79 47.79 -8.19
N GLN A 165 -9.28 46.85 -7.39
CA GLN A 165 -9.11 45.42 -7.66
C GLN A 165 -9.77 45.01 -8.98
N LEU A 166 -10.99 45.48 -9.26
CA LEU A 166 -11.67 45.22 -10.53
C LEU A 166 -10.87 45.76 -11.74
N THR A 167 -10.23 46.92 -11.61
CA THR A 167 -9.38 47.44 -12.70
C THR A 167 -8.15 46.57 -12.93
N PHE A 168 -7.56 46.04 -11.85
CA PHE A 168 -6.44 45.12 -11.92
C PHE A 168 -6.86 43.79 -12.56
N ASP A 169 -7.93 43.16 -12.07
CA ASP A 169 -8.44 41.89 -12.59
C ASP A 169 -8.77 41.99 -14.09
N ARG A 170 -9.38 43.11 -14.52
CA ARG A 170 -9.65 43.40 -15.94
C ARG A 170 -8.39 43.48 -16.80
N SER A 171 -7.25 43.87 -16.24
CA SER A 171 -5.97 43.90 -16.95
C SER A 171 -5.28 42.54 -16.98
N CYS A 172 -5.43 41.74 -15.92
CA CYS A 172 -4.87 40.39 -15.82
C CYS A 172 -5.59 39.37 -16.73
N ASP A 173 -6.90 39.53 -16.95
CA ASP A 173 -7.67 38.66 -17.85
C ASP A 173 -7.27 38.80 -19.32
N LYS A 174 -6.62 39.91 -19.69
CA LYS A 174 -6.11 40.12 -21.06
C LYS A 174 -4.78 39.41 -21.33
N THR A 175 -4.12 38.90 -20.30
CA THR A 175 -2.78 38.29 -20.37
C THR A 175 -2.81 36.76 -20.20
N LYS A 176 -3.95 36.12 -20.42
CA LYS A 176 -4.10 34.66 -20.52
C LYS A 176 -4.48 34.28 -21.94
#